data_AF-A0A3D1AC38-F1
#
_entry.id   AF-A0A3D1AC38-F1
#
_cell.length_a   1.000
_cell.length_b   1.000
_cell.length_c   1.000
_cell.angle_alpha   90.00
_cell.angle_beta   90.00
_cell.angle_gamma   90.00
#
_symmetry.space_group_name_H-M   'P 1'
#
loop_
_entity.id
_entity.type
_entity.pdbx_description
1 polymer ?
#
loop_
_entity_poly.entity_id
_entity_poly.type
_entity_poly.pdbx_seq_one_letter_code
_entity_poly.pdbx_strand_id
1 'polypeptide(L)'
;YQIESCDILKTRELYLSHKCEKYIKQPGEDLNSILTGITQQKGYVNISICKPITREELDIDHKNPNEFYKTVASLINKRIHKHYKLYNNNYIAHDIRSGQTRYTDYYTPEEKEAFIARCDYMLGQIDGDKET
;
A
#
# COMPACT_ATOMS: atom_id res chain seq x y z
N TYR A 1 -6.01 -1.00 4.12
CA TYR A 1 -6.03 -0.22 5.38
C TYR A 1 -5.95 1.25 5.04
N GLN A 2 -6.42 2.14 5.92
CA GLN A 2 -6.20 3.57 5.76
C GLN A 2 -4.75 3.95 6.06
N ILE A 3 -4.14 3.29 7.05
CA ILE A 3 -2.74 3.44 7.44
C ILE A 3 -2.05 2.11 7.19
N GLU A 4 -0.96 2.14 6.44
CA GLU A 4 -0.11 0.96 6.28
C GLU A 4 0.80 0.82 7.50
N SER A 5 0.56 -0.21 8.31
CA SER A 5 1.20 -0.40 9.63
C SER A 5 2.72 -0.53 9.57
N CYS A 6 3.27 -1.01 8.46
CA CYS A 6 4.71 -1.21 8.26
C CYS A 6 5.30 -0.19 7.29
N ASP A 7 4.63 0.94 7.05
CA ASP A 7 5.07 1.96 6.09
C ASP A 7 6.51 2.41 6.35
N ILE A 8 6.87 2.70 7.59
CA ILE A 8 8.21 3.19 7.93
C ILE A 8 9.31 2.14 7.69
N LEU A 9 9.02 0.87 7.95
CA LEU A 9 9.97 -0.23 7.75
C LEU A 9 10.27 -0.39 6.25
N LYS A 10 9.22 -0.32 5.42
CA LYS A 10 9.33 -0.35 3.96
C LYS A 10 10.05 0.89 3.42
N THR A 11 9.77 2.07 3.99
CA THR A 11 10.49 3.32 3.63
C THR A 11 11.98 3.19 3.91
N ARG A 12 12.37 2.67 5.08
CA ARG A 12 13.77 2.42 5.43
C ARG A 12 14.43 1.42 4.49
N GLU A 13 13.78 0.29 4.22
CA GLU A 13 14.28 -0.72 3.26
C GLU A 13 14.52 -0.10 1.88
N LEU A 14 13.55 0.68 1.37
CA LEU A 14 13.65 1.35 0.07
C LEU A 14 14.79 2.40 0.06
N TYR A 15 14.91 3.20 1.11
CA TYR A 15 15.98 4.19 1.26
C TYR A 15 17.36 3.54 1.25
N LEU A 16 17.57 2.50 2.06
CA LEU A 16 18.85 1.78 2.12
C LEU A 16 19.14 1.03 0.82
N SER A 17 18.11 0.50 0.15
CA SER A 17 18.26 -0.13 -1.17
C SER A 17 18.71 0.85 -2.25
N HIS A 18 18.35 2.14 -2.14
CA HIS A 18 18.81 3.17 -3.06
C HIS A 18 20.19 3.73 -2.72
N LYS A 19 20.54 3.85 -1.42
CA LYS A 19 21.82 4.41 -0.97
C LYS A 19 22.97 3.39 -0.97
N CYS A 20 22.66 2.11 -0.80
CA CYS A 20 23.67 1.03 -0.74
C CYS A 20 23.64 0.19 -2.02
N GLU A 21 24.78 -0.42 -2.36
CA GLU A 21 24.88 -1.34 -3.51
C GLU A 21 23.96 -2.58 -3.35
N LYS A 22 23.75 -3.02 -2.11
CA LYS A 22 22.87 -4.13 -1.76
C LYS A 22 22.28 -3.97 -0.36
N TYR A 23 20.96 -4.01 -0.25
CA TYR A 23 20.28 -4.13 1.03
C TYR A 23 20.48 -5.52 1.63
N ILE A 24 20.88 -5.58 2.90
CA ILE A 24 21.02 -6.82 3.67
C ILE A 24 20.12 -6.71 4.90
N LYS A 25 19.13 -7.60 4.98
CA LYS A 25 18.20 -7.70 6.11
C LYS A 25 18.95 -8.01 7.40
N GLN A 26 18.57 -7.33 8.48
CA GLN A 26 19.11 -7.61 9.81
C GLN A 26 18.47 -8.86 10.43
N PRO A 27 19.16 -9.59 11.31
CA PRO A 27 18.55 -10.66 12.08
C PRO A 27 17.31 -10.17 12.84
N GLY A 28 16.19 -10.88 12.69
CA GLY A 28 14.92 -10.54 13.35
C GLY A 28 14.08 -9.46 12.66
N GLU A 29 14.52 -8.90 11.54
CA GLU A 29 13.80 -7.85 10.81
C GLU A 29 12.42 -8.29 10.30
N ASP A 30 12.32 -9.52 9.77
CA ASP A 30 11.04 -10.08 9.31
C ASP A 30 10.07 -10.30 10.50
N LEU A 31 10.58 -10.77 11.64
CA LEU A 31 9.76 -10.92 12.85
C LEU A 31 9.25 -9.57 13.34
N ASN A 32 10.12 -8.55 13.38
CA ASN A 32 9.72 -7.20 13.73
C ASN A 32 8.65 -6.65 12.77
N SER A 33 8.79 -6.92 11.47
CA SER A 33 7.81 -6.51 10.45
C SER A 33 6.44 -7.17 10.65
N ILE A 34 6.41 -8.46 10.99
CA ILE A 34 5.17 -9.18 11.30
C ILE A 34 4.52 -8.61 12.56
N LEU A 35 5.29 -8.47 13.65
CA LEU A 35 4.79 -7.93 14.91
C LEU A 35 4.22 -6.52 14.72
N THR A 36 4.96 -5.65 14.04
CA THR A 36 4.52 -4.28 13.70
C THR A 36 3.24 -4.31 12.87
N GLY A 37 3.15 -5.20 11.88
CA GLY A 37 1.96 -5.36 11.04
C GLY A 37 0.72 -5.77 11.83
N ILE A 38 0.89 -6.55 12.90
CA ILE A 38 -0.20 -6.98 13.78
C ILE A 38 -0.57 -5.86 14.76
N THR A 39 0.40 -5.28 15.45
CA THR A 39 0.16 -4.43 16.64
C THR A 39 -0.13 -2.97 16.32
N GLN A 40 0.36 -2.44 15.20
CA GLN A 40 0.16 -1.02 14.87
C GLN A 40 -1.26 -0.71 14.38
N GLN A 41 -1.67 0.53 14.64
CA GLN A 41 -2.96 1.06 14.21
C GLN A 41 -3.06 1.13 12.67
N LYS A 42 -4.19 0.66 12.14
CA LYS A 42 -4.46 0.57 10.68
C LYS A 42 -5.39 1.68 10.18
N GLY A 43 -5.83 2.56 11.08
CA GLY A 43 -6.95 3.47 10.84
C GLY A 43 -8.21 2.69 10.49
N TYR A 44 -8.98 3.18 9.52
CA TYR A 44 -10.09 2.43 8.95
C TYR A 44 -9.63 1.18 8.19
N VAL A 45 -10.32 0.07 8.43
CA VAL A 45 -10.09 -1.22 7.77
C VAL A 45 -11.29 -1.53 6.89
N ASN A 46 -11.03 -1.80 5.61
CA ASN A 46 -12.04 -2.27 4.67
C ASN A 46 -11.70 -3.70 4.23
N ILE A 47 -12.63 -4.63 4.45
CA ILE A 47 -12.56 -6.00 3.95
C ILE A 47 -13.72 -6.18 2.97
N SER A 48 -13.39 -6.42 1.71
CA SER A 48 -14.37 -6.59 0.63
C SER A 48 -14.44 -8.07 0.24
N ILE A 49 -15.61 -8.67 0.37
CA ILE A 49 -15.91 -10.00 -0.17
C ILE A 49 -16.76 -9.81 -1.43
N CYS A 50 -16.31 -10.37 -2.55
CA CYS A 50 -17.03 -10.29 -3.82
C CYS A 50 -17.66 -11.64 -4.18
N LYS A 51 -18.48 -11.64 -5.24
CA LYS A 51 -19.07 -12.87 -5.75
C LYS A 51 -17.96 -13.87 -6.14
N PRO A 52 -18.18 -15.18 -6.03
CA PRO A 52 -17.28 -16.19 -6.60
C PRO A 52 -17.07 -15.98 -8.11
N ILE A 53 -15.95 -16.48 -8.65
CA ILE A 53 -15.76 -16.53 -10.11
C ILE A 53 -16.60 -17.70 -10.64
N THR A 54 -17.41 -17.42 -11.65
CA THR A 54 -18.27 -18.41 -12.29
C THR A 54 -17.64 -18.92 -13.59
N ARG A 55 -18.11 -20.08 -14.10
CA ARG A 55 -17.58 -20.64 -15.35
C ARG A 55 -17.95 -19.78 -16.55
N GLU A 56 -19.11 -19.16 -16.49
CA GLU A 56 -19.67 -18.26 -17.50
C GLU A 56 -18.79 -17.02 -17.69
N GLU A 57 -18.11 -16.57 -16.63
CA GLU A 57 -17.20 -15.42 -16.67
C GLU A 57 -15.80 -15.74 -17.22
N LEU A 58 -15.47 -17.02 -17.41
CA LEU A 58 -14.14 -17.48 -17.79
C LEU A 58 -14.00 -17.86 -19.27
N ASP A 59 -15.05 -17.68 -20.09
CA ASP A 59 -15.09 -17.94 -21.54
C ASP A 59 -14.33 -19.22 -21.96
N ILE A 60 -14.94 -20.36 -21.67
CA ILE A 60 -14.27 -21.65 -21.41
C ILE A 60 -13.68 -22.37 -22.64
N ASP A 61 -13.62 -21.76 -23.82
CA ASP A 61 -13.01 -22.41 -25.01
C ASP A 61 -11.50 -22.15 -25.11
N HIS A 62 -10.79 -22.37 -24.01
CA HIS A 62 -9.35 -22.28 -23.96
C HIS A 62 -8.71 -23.66 -24.14
N LYS A 63 -8.39 -24.04 -25.39
CA LYS A 63 -7.57 -25.22 -25.70
C LYS A 63 -6.14 -25.13 -25.12
N ASN A 64 -5.73 -23.93 -24.69
CA ASN A 64 -4.44 -23.65 -24.09
C ASN A 64 -4.59 -23.33 -22.58
N PRO A 65 -4.07 -24.18 -21.68
CA PRO A 65 -4.12 -23.95 -20.23
C PRO A 65 -3.52 -22.62 -19.77
N ASN A 66 -2.47 -22.13 -20.44
CA ASN A 66 -1.81 -20.88 -20.04
C ASN A 66 -2.72 -19.65 -20.25
N GLU A 67 -3.50 -19.64 -21.32
CA GLU A 67 -4.44 -18.55 -21.59
C GLU A 67 -5.61 -18.58 -20.58
N PHE A 68 -6.09 -19.77 -20.22
CA PHE A 68 -7.06 -19.91 -19.14
C PHE A 68 -6.55 -19.32 -17.81
N TYR A 69 -5.31 -19.64 -17.39
CA TYR A 69 -4.76 -19.10 -16.14
C TYR A 69 -4.61 -17.58 -16.19
N LYS A 70 -4.22 -17.00 -17.34
CA LYS A 70 -4.16 -15.53 -17.51
C LYS A 70 -5.54 -14.89 -17.39
N THR A 71 -6.57 -15.49 -17.99
CA THR A 71 -7.96 -15.01 -17.90
C THR A 71 -8.45 -15.00 -16.45
N VAL A 72 -8.22 -16.10 -15.72
CA VAL A 72 -8.55 -16.20 -14.29
C VAL A 72 -7.83 -15.13 -13.48
N ALA A 73 -6.51 -14.99 -13.63
CA ALA A 73 -5.72 -14.01 -12.91
C ALA A 73 -6.16 -12.57 -13.22
N SER A 74 -6.47 -12.26 -14.48
CA SER A 74 -6.97 -10.95 -14.91
C SER A 74 -8.32 -10.61 -14.27
N LEU A 75 -9.24 -11.59 -14.19
CA LEU A 75 -10.54 -11.39 -13.54
C LEU A 75 -10.40 -11.17 -12.03
N ILE A 76 -9.56 -11.95 -11.36
CA ILE A 76 -9.23 -11.75 -9.94
C ILE A 76 -8.68 -10.34 -9.74
N ASN A 77 -7.70 -9.94 -10.55
CA ASN A 77 -7.08 -8.62 -10.46
C ASN A 77 -8.12 -7.50 -10.64
N LYS A 78 -8.97 -7.56 -11.67
CA LYS A 78 -10.06 -6.60 -11.89
C LYS A 78 -10.97 -6.46 -10.66
N ARG A 79 -11.32 -7.58 -10.01
CA ARG A 79 -12.15 -7.56 -8.79
C ARG A 79 -11.41 -6.95 -7.60
N ILE A 80 -10.15 -7.30 -7.37
CA ILE A 80 -9.33 -6.70 -6.31
C ILE A 80 -9.25 -5.18 -6.49
N HIS A 81 -8.91 -4.71 -7.70
CA HIS A 81 -8.81 -3.28 -8.00
C HIS A 81 -10.15 -2.55 -7.85
N LYS A 82 -11.24 -3.12 -8.36
CA LYS A 82 -12.59 -2.54 -8.25
C LYS A 82 -13.04 -2.36 -6.80
N HIS A 83 -12.64 -3.27 -5.92
CA HIS A 83 -13.04 -3.27 -4.52
C HIS A 83 -11.99 -2.63 -3.58
N TYR A 84 -10.92 -2.05 -4.13
CA TYR A 84 -9.92 -1.34 -3.36
C TYR A 84 -10.51 -0.01 -2.86
N LYS A 85 -10.59 0.13 -1.53
CA LYS A 85 -11.10 1.35 -0.89
C LYS A 85 -9.95 2.32 -0.66
N LEU A 86 -10.01 3.46 -1.34
CA LEU A 86 -9.19 4.62 -1.03
C LEU A 86 -9.75 5.36 0.19
N TYR A 87 -8.85 5.87 1.01
CA TYR A 87 -9.13 6.76 2.13
C TYR A 87 -8.42 8.10 1.93
N ASN A 88 -8.76 9.09 2.76
CA ASN A 88 -8.16 10.43 2.78
C ASN A 88 -6.63 10.42 2.60
N ASN A 89 -5.90 9.56 3.31
CA ASN A 89 -4.44 9.43 3.23
C ASN A 89 -3.92 9.18 1.80
N ASN A 90 -4.64 8.39 0.99
CA ASN A 90 -4.23 8.12 -0.38
C ASN A 90 -4.28 9.39 -1.24
N TYR A 91 -5.32 10.20 -1.05
CA TYR A 91 -5.53 11.46 -1.76
C TYR A 91 -4.55 12.54 -1.29
N ILE A 92 -4.36 12.67 0.03
CA ILE A 92 -3.36 13.56 0.63
C ILE A 92 -1.96 13.24 0.09
N ALA A 93 -1.56 11.97 0.13
CA ALA A 93 -0.25 11.54 -0.36
C ALA A 93 -0.05 11.83 -1.87
N HIS A 94 -1.10 11.63 -2.68
CA HIS A 94 -1.05 11.96 -4.10
C HIS A 94 -0.80 13.46 -4.32
N ASP A 95 -1.57 14.30 -3.65
CA ASP A 95 -1.52 15.75 -3.81
C ASP A 95 -0.19 16.33 -3.32
N ILE A 96 0.33 15.85 -2.18
CA ILE A 96 1.69 16.19 -1.71
C ILE A 96 2.75 15.77 -2.73
N ARG A 97 2.73 14.51 -3.18
CA ARG A 97 3.75 13.97 -4.12
C ARG A 97 3.74 14.69 -5.48
N SER A 98 2.56 15.12 -5.94
CA SER A 98 2.40 15.77 -7.24
C SER A 98 2.50 17.31 -7.18
N GLY A 99 2.54 17.90 -5.98
CA GLY A 99 2.49 19.35 -5.80
C GLY A 99 1.16 19.96 -6.26
N GLN A 100 0.07 19.20 -6.18
CA GLN A 100 -1.27 19.61 -6.65
C GLN A 100 -2.28 19.63 -5.49
N THR A 101 -3.44 20.21 -5.74
CA THR A 101 -4.60 20.23 -4.82
C THR A 101 -5.82 19.60 -5.50
N ARG A 102 -5.61 18.49 -6.22
CA ARG A 102 -6.61 17.88 -7.11
C ARG A 102 -7.73 17.20 -6.33
N TYR A 103 -7.46 16.71 -5.13
CA TYR A 103 -8.37 15.86 -4.37
C TYR A 103 -8.75 16.46 -3.00
N THR A 104 -8.72 17.79 -2.86
CA THR A 104 -9.09 18.48 -1.61
C THR A 104 -10.52 18.23 -1.15
N ASP A 105 -11.41 17.76 -2.02
CA ASP A 105 -12.77 17.36 -1.63
C ASP A 105 -12.82 16.04 -0.84
N TYR A 106 -11.71 15.29 -0.82
CA TYR A 106 -11.62 13.96 -0.17
C TYR A 106 -10.94 13.99 1.20
N TYR A 107 -10.50 15.16 1.67
CA TYR A 107 -9.86 15.33 2.98
C TYR A 107 -9.97 16.77 3.49
N THR A 108 -9.91 16.97 4.81
CA THR A 108 -9.87 18.32 5.39
C THR A 108 -8.43 18.83 5.59
N PRO A 109 -8.22 20.15 5.75
CA PRO A 109 -6.91 20.69 6.10
C PRO A 109 -6.32 20.05 7.36
N GLU A 110 -7.13 19.79 8.37
CA GLU A 110 -6.71 19.18 9.64
C GLU A 110 -6.27 17.73 9.45
N GLU A 111 -6.95 16.96 8.59
CA GLU A 111 -6.54 15.60 8.23
C GLU A 111 -5.21 15.58 7.48
N LYS A 112 -4.98 16.57 6.60
CA LYS A 112 -3.70 16.74 5.91
C LYS A 112 -2.58 17.08 6.89
N GLU A 113 -2.81 18.00 7.83
CA GLU A 113 -1.83 18.34 8.86
C GLU A 113 -1.50 17.13 9.74
N ALA A 114 -2.50 16.38 10.18
CA ALA A 114 -2.31 15.16 10.96
C ALA A 114 -1.53 14.08 10.19
N PHE A 115 -1.78 13.94 8.88
CA PHE A 115 -1.04 13.04 8.01
C PHE A 115 0.45 13.43 7.93
N ILE A 116 0.74 14.71 7.68
CA ILE A 116 2.11 15.23 7.61
C ILE A 116 2.83 15.04 8.95
N ALA A 117 2.20 15.43 10.06
CA ALA A 117 2.78 15.27 11.39
C ALA A 117 3.09 13.81 11.72
N ARG A 118 2.23 12.86 11.30
CA ARG A 118 2.53 11.43 11.42
C ARG A 118 3.73 11.05 10.57
N CYS A 119 3.80 11.45 9.31
CA CYS A 119 4.93 11.16 8.43
C CYS A 119 6.24 11.66 9.05
N ASP A 120 6.28 12.90 9.54
CA ASP A 120 7.46 13.50 10.16
C ASP A 120 7.87 12.74 11.44
N TYR A 121 6.89 12.38 12.28
CA TYR A 121 7.13 11.57 13.47
C TYR A 121 7.77 10.23 13.12
N MET A 122 7.22 9.52 12.12
CA MET A 122 7.72 8.21 11.69
C MET A 122 9.10 8.31 11.05
N LEU A 123 9.35 9.32 10.21
CA LEU A 123 10.68 9.60 9.64
C LEU A 123 11.71 9.94 10.73
N GLY A 124 11.27 10.53 11.84
CA GLY A 124 12.10 10.72 13.03
C GLY A 124 12.60 9.43 13.68
N GLN A 125 11.93 8.29 13.43
CA GLN A 125 12.27 6.98 14.02
C GLN A 125 13.29 6.17 13.21
N ILE A 126 13.70 6.63 12.03
CA ILE A 126 14.65 5.91 11.17
C ILE A 126 15.91 6.71 10.92
N ASP A 127 17.03 6.00 10.88
CA ASP A 127 18.34 6.56 10.53
C ASP A 127 18.40 6.86 9.03
N GLY A 128 18.91 8.04 8.67
CA GLY A 128 19.06 8.48 7.28
C GLY A 128 19.44 9.96 7.21
N ASP A 129 20.04 10.35 6.08
CA ASP A 129 20.27 11.77 5.80
C ASP A 129 18.91 12.41 5.47
N LYS A 130 18.55 13.45 6.23
CA LYS A 130 17.25 14.13 6.12
C LYS A 130 17.30 15.32 5.17
N GLU A 131 18.47 15.63 4.61
CA GLU A 131 18.69 16.79 3.74
C GLU A 131 18.82 16.45 2.25
N THR A 132 18.71 15.16 1.86
CA THR A 132 18.67 14.73 0.44
C THR A 132 17.28 14.37 -0.02
#